data_AF-A0AAX6MSV2-F1
#
_entry.id   AF-A0AAX6MSV2-F1
#
_cell.length_a   1.000
_cell.length_b   1.000
_cell.length_c   1.000
_cell.angle_alpha   90.00
_cell.angle_beta   90.00
_cell.angle_gamma   90.00
#
_symmetry.space_group_name_H-M   'P 1'
#
loop_
_entity.id
_entity.type
_entity.pdbx_description
1 polymer ?
#
loop_
_entity_poly.entity_id
_entity_poly.type
_entity_poly.pdbx_seq_one_letter_code
_entity_poly.pdbx_strand_id
1 'polypeptide(L)'
;MGNNSSRVTAQDKAILDLKLQRDKLHQYQRRITVLTDKETAVARQMLAAGDKKRALLALRRKKYQESLLEKTDAQLAQLEQLTRSVEFALIQKDVVFGLEQGTKVLRDIHAEMGGLEHVEKLMGDTADAIAYQKEVSEMLGGRITNQDEDEVEDELAALEQEVNGPAKLPNVPDTKIPPSAAKDPQRTTPQEQEPEQEPERRAMLAA
;
A
#
# COMPACT_ATOMS: atom_id res chain seq x y z
N MET A 1 -14.90 24.79 -43.40
CA MET A 1 -16.33 24.63 -43.04
C MET A 1 -16.57 23.18 -42.67
N GLY A 2 -17.20 22.87 -41.53
CA GLY A 2 -17.63 21.50 -41.25
C GLY A 2 -17.83 21.15 -39.78
N ASN A 3 -18.99 21.55 -39.24
CA ASN A 3 -19.68 20.98 -38.07
C ASN A 3 -19.03 21.02 -36.67
N ASN A 4 -19.31 22.12 -35.97
CA ASN A 4 -19.49 22.15 -34.52
C ASN A 4 -20.76 21.36 -34.11
N SER A 5 -20.81 20.05 -34.31
CA SER A 5 -21.87 19.20 -33.75
C SER A 5 -21.59 18.96 -32.26
N SER A 6 -22.09 19.87 -31.42
CA SER A 6 -22.27 19.80 -29.96
C SER A 6 -21.22 19.02 -29.14
N ARG A 7 -20.40 19.76 -28.37
CA ARG A 7 -19.53 19.25 -27.27
C ARG A 7 -20.31 18.67 -26.07
N VAL A 8 -21.37 17.92 -26.31
CA VAL A 8 -22.16 17.25 -25.27
C VAL A 8 -22.27 15.79 -25.64
N THR A 9 -21.52 14.95 -24.91
CA THR A 9 -21.49 13.52 -25.12
C THR A 9 -22.75 12.85 -24.54
N ALA A 10 -23.00 11.59 -24.89
CA ALA A 10 -24.11 10.82 -24.30
C ALA A 10 -23.93 10.66 -22.78
N GLN A 11 -22.68 10.61 -22.33
CA GLN A 11 -22.29 10.55 -20.92
C GLN A 11 -22.68 11.85 -20.20
N ASP A 12 -22.40 13.00 -20.81
CA ASP A 12 -22.76 14.31 -20.23
C ASP A 12 -24.27 14.46 -20.06
N LYS A 13 -25.06 13.95 -21.02
CA LYS A 13 -26.53 13.91 -20.91
C LYS A 13 -26.99 13.03 -19.75
N ALA A 14 -26.41 11.84 -19.59
CA ALA A 14 -26.75 10.94 -18.48
C ALA A 14 -26.41 11.56 -17.11
N ILE A 15 -25.26 12.24 -16.99
CA ILE A 15 -24.86 12.95 -15.76
C ILE A 15 -25.81 14.11 -15.48
N LEU A 16 -26.22 14.85 -16.52
CA LEU A 16 -27.21 15.90 -16.38
C LEU A 16 -28.55 15.36 -15.89
N ASP A 17 -29.03 14.25 -16.45
CA ASP A 17 -30.30 13.63 -16.06
C ASP A 17 -30.27 13.17 -14.60
N LEU A 18 -29.16 12.59 -14.14
CA LEU A 18 -28.96 12.22 -12.73
C LEU A 18 -29.00 13.45 -11.81
N LYS A 19 -28.32 14.54 -12.20
CA LYS A 19 -28.31 15.80 -11.44
C LYS A 19 -29.71 16.43 -11.40
N LEU A 20 -30.45 16.42 -12.51
CA LEU A 20 -31.83 16.88 -12.57
C LEU A 20 -32.76 16.05 -11.68
N GLN A 21 -32.59 14.72 -11.63
CA GLN A 21 -33.36 13.85 -10.73
C GLN A 21 -33.06 14.15 -9.26
N ARG A 22 -31.80 14.33 -8.89
CA ARG A 22 -31.41 14.75 -7.55
C ARG A 22 -32.09 16.07 -7.16
N ASP A 23 -32.06 17.07 -8.04
CA ASP A 23 -32.66 18.38 -7.76
C ASP A 23 -34.18 18.28 -7.60
N LYS A 24 -34.85 17.42 -8.40
CA LYS A 24 -36.28 17.12 -8.24
C LYS A 24 -36.58 16.45 -6.89
N LEU A 25 -35.74 15.51 -6.44
CA LEU A 25 -35.90 14.88 -5.13
C LEU A 25 -35.71 15.88 -3.98
N HIS A 26 -34.75 16.81 -4.07
CA HIS A 26 -34.63 17.89 -3.09
C HIS A 26 -35.86 18.80 -3.05
N GLN A 27 -36.44 19.13 -4.21
CA GLN A 27 -37.70 19.90 -4.25
C GLN A 27 -38.85 19.12 -3.59
N TYR A 28 -38.93 17.82 -3.85
CA TYR A 28 -39.93 16.94 -3.24
C TYR A 28 -39.76 16.84 -1.73
N GLN A 29 -38.52 16.66 -1.25
CA GLN A 29 -38.15 16.65 0.17
C GLN A 29 -38.65 17.94 0.86
N ARG A 30 -38.30 19.12 0.31
CA ARG A 30 -38.76 20.42 0.85
C ARG A 30 -40.28 20.52 0.90
N ARG A 31 -40.98 20.04 -0.14
CA ARG A 31 -42.45 20.04 -0.18
C ARG A 31 -43.04 19.14 0.90
N ILE A 32 -42.48 17.95 1.12
CA ILE A 32 -42.92 17.05 2.20
C ILE A 32 -42.66 17.68 3.57
N THR A 33 -41.49 18.25 3.82
CA THR A 33 -41.18 18.89 5.11
C THR A 33 -42.22 19.95 5.47
N VAL A 34 -42.57 20.84 4.53
CA VAL A 34 -43.62 21.84 4.74
C VAL A 34 -44.99 21.20 5.01
N LEU A 35 -45.30 20.07 4.38
CA LEU A 35 -46.54 19.33 4.62
C LEU A 35 -46.56 18.73 6.04
N THR A 36 -45.47 18.10 6.45
CA THR A 36 -45.28 17.51 7.79
C THR A 36 -45.42 18.56 8.89
N ASP A 37 -44.88 19.77 8.69
CA ASP A 37 -45.01 20.89 9.62
C ASP A 37 -46.47 21.35 9.76
N LYS A 38 -47.19 21.43 8.63
CA LYS A 38 -48.63 21.76 8.62
C LYS A 38 -49.45 20.69 9.34
N GLU A 39 -49.18 19.42 9.10
CA GLU A 39 -49.89 18.33 9.80
C GLU A 39 -49.60 18.32 11.29
N THR A 40 -48.38 18.69 11.70
CA THR A 40 -48.01 18.86 13.11
C THR A 40 -48.79 20.02 13.74
N ALA A 41 -48.94 21.14 13.04
CA ALA A 41 -49.75 22.27 13.51
C ALA A 41 -51.23 21.90 13.62
N VAL A 42 -51.79 21.21 12.62
CA VAL A 42 -53.18 20.72 12.64
C VAL A 42 -53.40 19.74 13.78
N ALA A 43 -52.47 18.81 14.02
CA ALA A 43 -52.55 17.89 15.14
C ALA A 43 -52.58 18.62 16.50
N ARG A 44 -51.75 19.65 16.67
CA ARG A 44 -51.75 20.50 17.89
C ARG A 44 -53.08 21.24 18.07
N GLN A 45 -53.64 21.81 17.00
CA GLN A 45 -54.93 22.50 17.05
C GLN A 45 -56.08 21.55 17.42
N MET A 46 -56.13 20.36 16.82
CA MET A 46 -57.17 19.36 17.11
C MET A 46 -57.08 18.82 18.54
N LEU A 47 -55.86 18.68 19.09
CA LEU A 47 -55.66 18.33 20.50
C LEU A 47 -56.15 19.45 21.44
N ALA A 48 -55.88 20.71 21.12
CA ALA A 48 -56.37 21.85 21.91
C ALA A 48 -57.90 21.96 21.88
N ALA A 49 -58.54 21.56 20.78
CA ALA A 49 -59.99 21.48 20.64
C ALA A 49 -60.62 20.23 21.30
N GLY A 50 -59.82 19.34 21.89
CA GLY A 50 -60.29 18.11 22.54
C GLY A 50 -60.66 16.96 21.59
N ASP A 51 -60.48 17.12 20.27
CA ASP A 51 -60.85 16.11 19.27
C ASP A 51 -59.70 15.12 19.01
N LYS A 52 -59.60 14.15 19.92
CA LYS A 52 -58.54 13.12 19.92
C LYS A 52 -58.56 12.23 18.66
N LYS A 53 -59.74 11.96 18.07
CA LYS A 53 -59.86 11.09 16.88
C LYS A 53 -59.24 11.75 15.66
N ARG A 54 -59.49 13.05 15.45
CA ARG A 54 -58.93 13.81 14.32
C ARG A 54 -57.44 14.07 14.52
N ALA A 55 -57.00 14.33 15.75
CA ALA A 55 -55.58 14.43 16.07
C ALA A 55 -54.80 13.15 15.74
N LEU A 56 -55.34 11.97 16.09
CA LEU A 56 -54.72 10.67 15.74
C LEU A 56 -54.61 10.46 14.23
N LEU A 57 -55.62 10.87 13.45
CA LEU A 57 -55.56 10.78 11.99
C LEU A 57 -54.46 11.68 11.40
N ALA A 58 -54.33 12.91 11.89
CA ALA A 58 -53.26 13.83 11.48
C ALA A 58 -51.87 13.26 11.81
N LEU A 59 -51.69 12.67 13.00
CA LEU A 59 -50.42 12.03 13.39
C LEU A 59 -50.09 10.80 12.53
N ARG A 60 -51.09 10.02 12.11
CA ARG A 60 -50.86 8.89 11.18
C ARG A 60 -50.39 9.36 9.81
N ARG A 61 -50.97 10.45 9.29
CA ARG A 61 -50.53 11.06 8.02
C ARG A 61 -49.11 11.60 8.12
N LYS A 62 -48.79 12.26 9.25
CA LYS A 62 -47.44 12.77 9.54
C LYS A 62 -46.42 11.64 9.49
N LYS A 63 -46.71 10.53 10.18
CA LYS A 63 -45.82 9.36 10.20
C LYS A 63 -45.62 8.72 8.82
N TYR A 64 -46.66 8.73 7.98
CA TYR A 64 -46.56 8.26 6.60
C TYR A 64 -45.65 9.17 5.76
N GLN A 65 -45.76 10.49 5.92
CA GLN A 65 -44.90 11.47 5.24
C GLN A 65 -43.46 11.41 5.72
N GLU A 66 -43.22 11.18 7.01
CA GLU A 66 -41.87 10.92 7.55
C GLU A 66 -41.24 9.68 6.91
N SER A 67 -41.98 8.57 6.79
CA SER A 67 -41.50 7.38 6.09
C SER A 67 -41.21 7.63 4.60
N LEU A 68 -41.99 8.48 3.94
CA LEU A 68 -41.73 8.91 2.57
C LEU A 68 -40.47 9.77 2.47
N LEU A 69 -40.23 10.63 3.46
CA LEU A 69 -39.04 11.47 3.54
C LEU A 69 -37.80 10.58 3.73
N GLU A 70 -37.82 9.62 4.66
CA GLU A 70 -36.72 8.66 4.87
C GLU A 70 -36.39 7.88 3.59
N LYS A 71 -37.40 7.41 2.85
CA LYS A 71 -37.19 6.73 1.56
C LYS A 71 -36.59 7.66 0.51
N THR A 72 -37.01 8.93 0.50
CA THR A 72 -36.49 9.95 -0.42
C THR A 72 -35.03 10.24 -0.11
N ASP A 73 -34.67 10.36 1.16
CA ASP A 73 -33.28 10.59 1.60
C ASP A 73 -32.37 9.42 1.23
N ALA A 74 -32.85 8.18 1.40
CA ALA A 74 -32.12 6.98 0.97
C ALA A 74 -31.89 6.97 -0.55
N GLN A 75 -32.92 7.31 -1.35
CA GLN A 75 -32.79 7.42 -2.81
C GLN A 75 -31.84 8.54 -3.22
N LEU A 76 -31.83 9.65 -2.50
CA LEU A 76 -30.94 10.78 -2.77
C LEU A 76 -29.48 10.41 -2.51
N ALA A 77 -29.20 9.74 -1.38
CA ALA A 77 -27.87 9.20 -1.08
C ALA A 77 -27.40 8.21 -2.17
N GLN A 78 -28.30 7.34 -2.64
CA GLN A 78 -27.99 6.41 -3.73
C GLN A 78 -27.66 7.14 -5.05
N LEU A 79 -28.39 8.20 -5.41
CA LEU A 79 -28.11 9.01 -6.60
C LEU A 79 -26.78 9.77 -6.48
N GLU A 80 -26.45 10.29 -5.31
CA GLU A 80 -25.16 10.94 -5.06
C GLU A 80 -24.00 9.95 -5.19
N GLN A 81 -24.15 8.75 -4.61
CA GLN A 81 -23.16 7.68 -4.77
C GLN A 81 -22.99 7.31 -6.25
N LEU A 82 -24.10 7.10 -6.98
CA LEU A 82 -24.06 6.77 -8.40
C LEU A 82 -23.36 7.87 -9.22
N THR A 83 -23.66 9.14 -8.94
CA THR A 83 -23.03 10.27 -9.62
C THR A 83 -21.51 10.27 -9.39
N ARG A 84 -21.06 10.07 -8.14
CA ARG A 84 -19.63 9.96 -7.81
C ARG A 84 -18.97 8.77 -8.51
N SER A 85 -19.64 7.62 -8.56
CA SER A 85 -19.13 6.43 -9.25
C SER A 85 -18.97 6.67 -10.75
N VAL A 86 -19.92 7.38 -11.39
CA VAL A 86 -19.83 7.73 -12.81
C VAL A 86 -18.68 8.73 -13.05
N GLU A 87 -18.56 9.76 -12.22
CA GLU A 87 -17.46 10.74 -12.33
C GLU A 87 -16.09 10.05 -12.15
N PHE A 88 -15.99 9.10 -11.22
CA PHE A 88 -14.77 8.31 -11.04
C PHE A 88 -14.49 7.38 -12.24
N ALA A 89 -15.51 6.74 -12.80
CA ALA A 89 -15.35 5.91 -14.00
C ALA A 89 -14.85 6.70 -15.21
N LEU A 90 -15.24 7.98 -15.34
CA LEU A 90 -14.70 8.87 -16.36
C LEU A 90 -13.20 9.11 -16.17
N ILE A 91 -12.76 9.36 -14.93
CA ILE A 91 -11.33 9.51 -14.62
C ILE A 91 -10.58 8.20 -14.92
N GLN A 92 -11.14 7.06 -14.53
CA GLN A 92 -10.54 5.75 -14.80
C GLN A 92 -10.35 5.51 -16.30
N LYS A 93 -11.32 5.89 -17.13
CA LYS A 93 -11.19 5.81 -18.59
C LYS A 93 -9.98 6.61 -19.08
N ASP A 94 -9.80 7.83 -18.60
CA ASP A 94 -8.69 8.68 -19.01
C ASP A 94 -7.34 8.14 -18.55
N VAL A 95 -7.27 7.56 -17.34
CA VAL A 95 -6.07 6.86 -16.84
C VAL A 95 -5.72 5.67 -17.73
N VAL A 96 -6.70 4.84 -18.11
CA VAL A 96 -6.48 3.69 -18.99
C VAL A 96 -5.98 4.15 -20.36
N PHE A 97 -6.55 5.22 -20.91
CA PHE A 97 -6.09 5.80 -22.18
C PHE A 97 -4.65 6.36 -22.09
N GLY A 98 -4.29 6.95 -20.94
CA GLY A 98 -2.92 7.37 -20.65
C GLY A 98 -1.94 6.20 -20.56
N LEU A 99 -2.32 5.11 -19.89
CA LEU A 99 -1.53 3.88 -19.82
C LEU A 99 -1.32 3.23 -21.19
N GLU A 100 -2.36 3.21 -22.03
CA GLU A 100 -2.26 2.69 -23.40
C GLU A 100 -1.27 3.50 -24.24
N GLN A 101 -1.33 4.83 -24.16
CA GLN A 101 -0.37 5.70 -24.83
C GLN A 101 1.05 5.54 -24.29
N GLY A 102 1.23 5.51 -22.97
CA GLY A 102 2.53 5.25 -22.36
C GLY A 102 3.11 3.91 -22.78
N THR A 103 2.28 2.87 -22.88
CA THR A 103 2.69 1.56 -23.38
C THR A 103 3.11 1.60 -24.85
N LYS A 104 2.41 2.37 -25.69
CA LYS A 104 2.81 2.58 -27.10
C LYS A 104 4.18 3.26 -27.19
N VAL A 105 4.36 4.37 -26.48
CA VAL A 105 5.64 5.10 -26.44
C VAL A 105 6.78 4.21 -25.93
N LEU A 106 6.55 3.41 -24.88
CA LEU A 106 7.54 2.46 -24.39
C LEU A 106 7.90 1.40 -25.43
N ARG A 107 6.93 0.89 -26.19
CA ARG A 107 7.19 -0.06 -27.29
C ARG A 107 8.01 0.59 -28.40
N ASP A 108 7.71 1.83 -28.75
CA ASP A 108 8.44 2.57 -29.79
C ASP A 108 9.90 2.81 -29.34
N ILE A 109 10.11 3.25 -28.09
CA ILE A 109 11.46 3.39 -27.49
C ILE A 109 12.19 2.05 -27.48
N HIS A 110 11.53 0.96 -27.09
CA HIS A 110 12.15 -0.37 -27.09
C HIS A 110 12.51 -0.82 -28.51
N ALA A 111 11.70 -0.50 -29.52
CA ALA A 111 12.00 -0.79 -30.92
C ALA A 111 13.19 0.04 -31.43
N GLU A 112 13.27 1.33 -31.08
CA GLU A 112 14.40 2.20 -31.42
C GLU A 112 15.71 1.79 -30.74
N MET A 113 15.64 1.30 -29.49
CA MET A 113 16.80 0.72 -28.78
C MET A 113 17.18 -0.68 -29.28
N GLY A 114 16.57 -1.16 -30.37
CA GLY A 114 16.90 -2.42 -31.02
C GLY A 114 16.29 -3.67 -30.37
N GLY A 115 15.30 -3.49 -29.49
CA GLY A 115 14.49 -4.55 -28.92
C GLY A 115 15.28 -5.57 -28.12
N LEU A 116 14.75 -6.80 -28.04
CA LEU A 116 15.41 -7.91 -27.35
C LEU A 116 16.71 -8.32 -28.06
N GLU A 117 16.74 -8.25 -29.39
CA GLU A 117 17.89 -8.66 -30.21
C GLU A 117 19.12 -7.78 -29.96
N HIS A 118 18.96 -6.47 -29.78
CA HIS A 118 20.09 -5.59 -29.47
C HIS A 118 20.60 -5.81 -28.05
N VAL A 119 19.72 -6.10 -27.09
CA VAL A 119 20.12 -6.45 -25.72
C VAL A 119 20.87 -7.79 -25.71
N GLU A 120 20.37 -8.80 -26.41
CA GLU A 120 21.05 -10.10 -26.55
C GLU A 120 22.41 -9.96 -27.23
N LYS A 121 22.49 -9.15 -28.30
CA LYS A 121 23.76 -8.86 -28.98
C LYS A 121 24.73 -8.13 -28.07
N LEU A 122 24.29 -7.11 -27.33
CA LEU A 122 25.14 -6.37 -26.39
C LEU A 122 25.66 -7.28 -25.27
N MET A 123 24.84 -8.20 -24.76
CA MET A 123 25.28 -9.20 -23.78
C MET A 123 26.31 -10.16 -24.37
N GLY A 124 26.12 -10.62 -25.61
CA GLY A 124 27.10 -11.41 -26.35
C GLY A 124 28.42 -10.68 -26.56
N ASP A 125 28.38 -9.47 -27.11
CA ASP A 125 29.55 -8.62 -27.36
C ASP A 125 30.31 -8.32 -26.04
N THR A 126 29.59 -8.16 -24.92
CA THR A 126 30.20 -7.95 -23.60
C THR A 126 30.88 -9.24 -23.08
N ALA A 127 30.23 -10.40 -23.23
CA ALA A 127 30.81 -11.68 -22.84
C ALA A 127 32.08 -12.00 -23.66
N ASP A 128 32.04 -11.71 -24.96
CA ASP A 128 33.17 -11.88 -25.87
C ASP A 128 34.31 -10.89 -25.52
N ALA A 129 33.99 -9.64 -25.18
CA ALA A 129 34.98 -8.67 -24.72
C ALA A 129 35.66 -9.08 -23.40
N ILE A 130 34.90 -9.66 -22.45
CA ILE A 130 35.44 -10.20 -21.20
C ILE A 130 36.33 -11.42 -21.49
N ALA A 131 35.91 -12.32 -22.38
CA ALA A 131 36.71 -13.48 -22.77
C ALA A 131 38.03 -13.04 -23.45
N TYR A 132 37.95 -12.07 -24.36
CA TYR A 132 39.12 -11.47 -25.00
C TYR A 132 40.03 -10.77 -23.98
N GLN A 133 39.49 -10.00 -23.05
CA GLN A 133 40.29 -9.40 -21.97
C GLN A 133 40.99 -10.46 -21.13
N LYS A 134 40.32 -11.59 -20.85
CA LYS A 134 40.89 -12.71 -20.10
C LYS A 134 42.01 -13.38 -20.89
N GLU A 135 41.81 -13.62 -22.18
CA GLU A 135 42.84 -14.15 -23.08
C GLU A 135 44.03 -13.19 -23.21
N VAL A 136 43.78 -11.88 -23.35
CA VAL A 136 44.83 -10.86 -23.35
C VAL A 136 45.57 -10.83 -22.01
N SER A 137 44.86 -10.89 -20.88
CA SER A 137 45.49 -10.99 -19.55
C SER A 137 46.34 -12.25 -19.40
N GLU A 138 45.89 -13.38 -19.95
CA GLU A 138 46.62 -14.64 -19.97
C GLU A 138 47.87 -14.58 -20.87
N MET A 139 47.77 -13.90 -22.03
CA MET A 139 48.88 -13.70 -22.97
C MET A 139 49.88 -12.62 -22.54
N LEU A 140 49.43 -11.53 -21.89
CA LEU A 140 50.29 -10.42 -21.44
C LEU A 140 51.09 -10.77 -20.17
N GLY A 141 50.76 -11.87 -19.50
CA GLY A 141 51.49 -12.35 -18.34
C GLY A 141 50.76 -12.07 -17.04
N GLY A 142 49.96 -13.06 -16.65
CA GLY A 142 49.39 -13.16 -15.31
C GLY A 142 49.48 -14.57 -14.73
N ARG A 143 50.45 -15.39 -15.18
CA ARG A 143 50.98 -16.41 -14.28
C ARG A 143 52.05 -15.71 -13.46
N ILE A 144 51.68 -15.30 -12.24
CA ILE A 144 52.65 -15.15 -11.18
C ILE A 144 53.56 -16.38 -11.25
N THR A 145 54.88 -16.18 -11.33
CA THR A 145 55.75 -17.34 -11.26
C THR A 145 55.58 -17.94 -9.87
N ASN A 146 55.68 -19.27 -9.70
CA ASN A 146 55.56 -19.88 -8.37
C ASN A 146 56.47 -19.17 -7.33
N GLN A 147 57.57 -18.58 -7.79
CA GLN A 147 58.51 -17.82 -6.99
C GLN A 147 58.00 -16.44 -6.56
N ASP A 148 57.25 -15.72 -7.40
CA ASP A 148 56.56 -14.49 -6.99
C ASP A 148 55.32 -14.82 -6.11
N GLU A 149 54.74 -16.01 -6.28
CA GLU A 149 53.66 -16.53 -5.41
C GLU A 149 54.19 -16.83 -4.00
N ASP A 150 55.36 -17.48 -3.91
CA ASP A 150 56.06 -17.73 -2.65
C ASP A 150 56.46 -16.41 -1.94
N GLU A 151 56.98 -15.41 -2.67
CA GLU A 151 57.32 -14.09 -2.09
C GLU A 151 56.08 -13.34 -1.58
N VAL A 152 54.96 -13.42 -2.30
CA VAL A 152 53.68 -12.81 -1.88
C VAL A 152 53.08 -13.56 -0.68
N GLU A 153 53.19 -14.88 -0.63
CA GLU A 153 52.78 -15.69 0.53
C GLU A 153 53.63 -15.37 1.77
N ASP A 154 54.94 -15.17 1.61
CA ASP A 154 55.85 -14.74 2.68
C ASP A 154 55.52 -13.32 3.19
N GLU A 155 55.26 -12.37 2.28
CA GLU A 155 54.82 -11.01 2.66
C GLU A 155 53.46 -11.03 3.38
N LEU A 156 52.53 -11.88 2.92
CA LEU A 156 51.23 -12.07 3.56
C LEU A 156 51.40 -12.68 4.96
N ALA A 157 52.25 -13.69 5.12
CA ALA A 157 52.55 -14.30 6.41
C ALA A 157 53.21 -13.30 7.38
N ALA A 158 54.09 -12.42 6.88
CA ALA A 158 54.69 -11.36 7.67
C ALA A 158 53.66 -10.32 8.13
N LEU A 159 52.73 -9.90 7.26
CA LEU A 159 51.62 -9.01 7.60
C LEU A 159 50.66 -9.65 8.60
N GLU A 160 50.36 -10.94 8.45
CA GLU A 160 49.55 -11.69 9.42
C GLU A 160 50.25 -11.81 10.76
N GLN A 161 51.58 -11.98 10.81
CA GLN A 161 52.35 -11.94 12.05
C GLN A 161 52.42 -10.54 12.67
N GLU A 162 52.38 -9.48 11.87
CA GLU A 162 52.32 -8.10 12.35
C GLU A 162 50.94 -7.76 12.92
N VAL A 163 49.87 -8.26 12.30
CA VAL A 163 48.47 -8.02 12.70
C VAL A 163 48.02 -8.96 13.83
N ASN A 164 48.44 -10.24 13.82
CA ASN A 164 48.01 -11.28 14.76
C ASN A 164 49.13 -11.85 15.64
N GLY A 165 50.38 -11.39 15.52
CA GLY A 165 51.48 -11.81 16.39
C GLY A 165 51.32 -11.33 17.83
N PRO A 166 51.95 -12.00 18.81
CA PRO A 166 51.77 -11.68 20.22
C PRO A 166 52.28 -10.27 20.52
N ALA A 167 51.38 -9.39 20.92
CA ALA A 167 51.69 -8.06 21.41
C ALA A 167 52.82 -8.13 22.46
N LYS A 168 53.98 -7.51 22.17
CA LYS A 168 54.95 -7.11 23.19
C LYS A 168 54.31 -6.02 24.04
N LEU A 169 53.50 -6.42 25.02
CA LEU A 169 52.99 -5.51 26.04
C LEU A 169 54.16 -5.03 26.92
N PRO A 170 54.31 -3.71 27.16
CA PRO A 170 55.37 -3.19 27.98
C PRO A 170 55.23 -3.62 29.44
N ASN A 171 56.37 -3.92 30.06
CA ASN A 171 56.49 -4.38 31.44
C ASN A 171 55.98 -3.29 32.41
N VAL A 172 54.93 -3.58 33.17
CA VAL A 172 54.33 -2.64 34.14
C VAL A 172 55.08 -2.78 35.48
N PRO A 173 55.48 -1.69 36.17
CA PRO A 173 56.39 -1.78 37.32
C PRO A 173 55.79 -2.48 38.54
N ASP A 174 56.60 -3.31 39.19
CA ASP A 174 56.37 -3.89 40.51
C ASP A 174 56.24 -2.82 41.61
N THR A 175 55.04 -2.64 42.15
CA THR A 175 54.82 -1.96 43.44
C THR A 175 54.23 -2.94 44.47
N LYS A 176 54.93 -3.09 45.59
CA LYS A 176 54.74 -4.11 46.64
C LYS A 176 53.57 -3.82 47.61
N ILE A 177 52.73 -4.87 47.85
CA ILE A 177 52.25 -5.45 49.14
C ILE A 177 51.41 -4.52 50.08
N PRO A 178 50.20 -4.89 50.59
CA PRO A 178 50.00 -5.98 51.57
C PRO A 178 48.73 -6.86 51.47
N PRO A 179 48.72 -8.02 52.17
CA PRO A 179 47.64 -8.99 52.09
C PRO A 179 46.52 -8.65 53.07
N SER A 180 45.26 -8.80 52.68
CA SER A 180 44.22 -9.08 53.67
C SER A 180 43.02 -9.79 53.09
N ALA A 181 42.55 -10.72 53.89
CA ALA A 181 41.48 -11.67 53.69
C ALA A 181 40.16 -11.09 53.16
N ALA A 182 39.40 -11.98 52.53
CA ALA A 182 38.01 -12.30 52.84
C ALA A 182 36.99 -12.08 51.70
N LYS A 183 36.28 -13.20 51.44
CA LYS A 183 34.86 -13.35 51.06
C LYS A 183 34.47 -13.21 49.57
N ASP A 184 33.85 -14.29 49.09
CA ASP A 184 32.66 -14.43 48.20
C ASP A 184 31.92 -13.13 47.78
N PRO A 185 31.10 -13.06 46.69
CA PRO A 185 30.42 -14.16 45.95
C PRO A 185 30.20 -13.95 44.42
N GLN A 186 29.63 -14.99 43.77
CA GLN A 186 28.62 -14.97 42.68
C GLN A 186 28.87 -14.16 41.39
N ARG A 187 28.85 -14.85 40.24
CA ARG A 187 27.95 -14.46 39.14
C ARG A 187 27.49 -15.64 38.29
N THR A 188 26.19 -15.58 38.03
CA THR A 188 25.24 -16.54 37.48
C THR A 188 25.41 -16.84 35.98
N THR A 189 25.01 -18.06 35.65
CA THR A 189 24.66 -18.66 34.34
C THR A 189 23.71 -17.79 33.50
N PRO A 190 23.53 -18.06 32.18
CA PRO A 190 22.50 -19.03 31.74
C PRO A 190 22.96 -20.16 30.77
N GLN A 191 22.31 -21.32 30.91
CA GLN A 191 22.40 -22.55 30.10
C GLN A 191 21.34 -22.59 28.98
N GLU A 192 21.69 -23.32 27.92
CA GLU A 192 20.91 -23.72 26.75
C GLU A 192 19.99 -24.92 27.04
N GLN A 193 18.78 -24.96 26.46
CA GLN A 193 17.90 -26.15 26.49
C GLN A 193 17.14 -26.34 25.17
N GLU A 194 17.23 -27.57 24.65
CA GLU A 194 16.50 -28.18 23.53
C GLU A 194 15.02 -28.47 23.86
N PRO A 195 14.13 -28.69 22.86
CA PRO A 195 12.80 -29.26 23.07
C PRO A 195 12.64 -30.67 22.46
N GLU A 196 12.04 -31.60 23.21
CA GLU A 196 11.64 -32.94 22.75
C GLU A 196 10.16 -33.26 23.12
N GLN A 197 9.34 -33.44 22.07
CA GLN A 197 8.18 -34.35 21.80
C GLN A 197 7.05 -34.67 22.83
N GLU A 198 5.81 -34.36 22.38
CA GLU A 198 4.46 -35.02 22.39
C GLU A 198 4.16 -36.33 23.19
N PRO A 199 2.88 -36.67 23.57
CA PRO A 199 1.74 -36.80 22.63
C PRO A 199 0.26 -36.59 23.10
N GLU A 200 -0.59 -36.37 22.09
CA GLU A 200 -1.94 -36.89 21.82
C GLU A 200 -3.14 -36.78 22.81
N ARG A 201 -4.07 -35.88 22.40
CA ARG A 201 -5.46 -36.14 21.98
C ARG A 201 -6.52 -36.72 22.95
N ARG A 202 -7.63 -35.97 22.97
CA ARG A 202 -9.06 -36.39 23.10
C ARG A 202 -9.65 -36.51 24.50
N ALA A 203 -10.31 -35.43 24.89
CA ALA A 203 -11.72 -35.45 25.31
C ALA A 203 -12.33 -34.09 24.92
N MET A 204 -12.62 -33.86 23.63
CA MET A 204 -14.00 -33.84 23.11
C MET A 204 -15.12 -33.67 24.14
N LEU A 205 -15.84 -32.55 23.97
CA LEU A 205 -17.30 -32.40 24.00
C LEU A 205 -18.08 -32.72 25.28
N ALA A 206 -18.85 -31.72 25.69
CA ALA A 206 -20.12 -31.78 26.41
C ALA A 206 -20.76 -33.17 26.57
N ALA A 207 -20.93 -33.59 27.83
CA ALA A 207 -22.14 -34.17 28.45
C ALA A 207 -21.83 -34.51 29.92
#